data_AF-A0A5C5YNA1-F1
#
_entry.id   AF-A0A5C5YNA1-F1
#
_cell.length_a   1.000
_cell.length_b   1.000
_cell.length_c   1.000
_cell.angle_alpha   90.00
_cell.angle_beta   90.00
_cell.angle_gamma   90.00
#
_symmetry.space_group_name_H-M   'P 1'
#
loop_
_entity.id
_entity.type
_entity.pdbx_description
1 polymer ?
#
loop_
_entity_poly.entity_id
_entity_poly.type
_entity_poly.pdbx_seq_one_letter_code
_entity_poly.pdbx_strand_id
1 'polypeptide(L)'
;MSGDLEDFLRRAAQRRQAKAGQAKAGQGNAGQAKPAGASRQRATQQPPPAKSTRQRPEYSNSRSERLVRPVEEEIVVAEIVEDVDSEWQQRRRRIEEAKRAAKQAQAEVGRQVSKLKKKSTDQTPVPVSPLGTGHAIDDLLNLIHRPGGMQQAILLREILDRPEHRW
;
A
#
# COMPACT_ATOMS: atom_id res chain seq x y z
N MET A 1 32.20 10.34 12.23
CA MET A 1 30.79 10.80 12.09
C MET A 1 29.77 9.71 12.47
N SER A 2 30.15 8.71 13.28
CA SER A 2 29.27 7.58 13.66
C SER A 2 28.27 7.91 14.78
N GLY A 3 28.54 8.93 15.62
CA GLY A 3 27.62 9.33 16.70
C GLY A 3 26.32 9.99 16.23
N ASP A 4 26.28 10.49 14.99
CA ASP A 4 25.10 11.18 14.45
C ASP A 4 23.98 10.18 14.07
N LEU A 5 24.34 8.92 13.76
CA LEU A 5 23.37 7.89 13.42
C LEU A 5 22.56 7.43 14.64
N GLU A 6 23.23 7.28 15.78
CA GLU A 6 22.62 6.86 17.05
C GLU A 6 21.68 7.95 17.58
N ASP A 7 22.09 9.21 17.51
CA ASP A 7 21.26 10.36 17.86
C ASP A 7 20.07 10.52 16.91
N PHE A 8 20.25 10.28 15.61
CA PHE A 8 19.17 10.29 14.63
C PHE A 8 18.14 9.19 14.93
N LEU A 9 18.58 7.95 15.21
CA LEU A 9 17.68 6.84 15.53
C LEU A 9 16.91 7.09 16.83
N ARG A 10 17.56 7.66 17.86
CA ARG A 10 16.92 8.04 19.13
C ARG A 10 15.86 9.11 18.92
N ARG A 11 16.16 10.13 18.12
CA ARG A 11 15.24 11.24 17.78
C ARG A 11 14.09 10.77 16.88
N ALA A 12 14.34 9.82 15.96
CA ALA A 12 13.32 9.20 15.12
C ALA A 12 12.35 8.32 15.92
N ALA A 13 12.87 7.53 16.86
CA ALA A 13 12.07 6.71 17.75
C ALA A 13 11.15 7.56 18.65
N GLN A 14 11.69 8.65 19.21
CA GLN A 14 10.93 9.58 20.05
C GLN A 14 9.79 10.26 19.27
N ARG A 15 10.03 10.68 18.02
CA ARG A 15 8.98 11.21 17.14
C ARG A 15 7.86 10.20 16.88
N ARG A 16 8.20 8.92 16.70
CA ARG A 16 7.23 7.86 16.43
C ARG A 16 6.33 7.58 17.63
N GLN A 17 6.89 7.61 18.84
CA GLN A 17 6.13 7.44 20.08
C GLN A 17 5.15 8.61 20.32
N ALA A 18 5.59 9.85 20.11
CA ALA A 18 4.70 11.02 20.21
C ALA A 18 3.53 10.97 19.22
N LYS A 19 3.79 10.54 17.98
CA LYS A 19 2.76 10.42 16.93
C LYS A 19 1.78 9.27 17.19
N ALA A 20 2.24 8.18 17.79
CA ALA A 20 1.39 7.05 18.17
C ALA A 20 0.42 7.39 19.32
N GLY A 21 0.84 8.25 20.27
CA GLY A 21 -0.04 8.77 21.32
C GLY A 21 -1.15 9.67 20.78
N GLN A 22 -0.85 10.52 19.79
CA GLN A 22 -1.84 11.41 19.17
C GLN A 22 -2.80 10.67 18.21
N ALA A 23 -2.36 9.60 17.54
CA ALA A 23 -3.20 8.81 16.64
C ALA A 23 -4.33 8.05 17.37
N LYS A 24 -4.17 7.74 18.67
CA LYS A 24 -5.22 7.09 19.48
C LYS A 24 -6.30 8.06 20.01
N ALA A 25 -6.05 9.37 19.97
CA ALA A 25 -7.02 10.40 20.42
C ALA A 25 -7.81 11.03 19.26
N GLY A 26 -7.48 10.71 17.99
CA GLY A 26 -8.03 11.37 16.81
C GLY A 26 -8.71 10.45 15.79
N GLN A 27 -9.17 9.26 16.20
CA GLN A 27 -9.92 8.37 15.32
C GLN A 27 -11.37 8.84 15.20
N GLY A 28 -11.54 9.96 14.49
CA GLY A 28 -12.84 10.61 14.31
C GLY A 28 -12.81 11.82 13.36
N ASN A 29 -11.93 11.86 12.36
CA ASN A 29 -12.20 12.59 11.11
C ASN A 29 -11.14 12.28 10.05
N ALA A 30 -11.48 11.40 9.11
CA ALA A 30 -10.72 11.24 7.87
C ALA A 30 -11.06 12.42 6.96
N GLY A 31 -10.33 13.52 7.13
CA GLY A 31 -10.39 14.70 6.27
C GLY A 31 -8.97 15.18 6.00
N GLN A 32 -8.53 14.95 4.76
CA GLN A 32 -7.41 15.58 4.04
C GLN A 32 -6.60 16.65 4.80
N ALA A 33 -5.32 16.38 5.02
CA ALA A 33 -4.32 17.42 5.22
C ALA A 33 -2.99 17.03 4.55
N LYS A 34 -2.85 17.45 3.28
CA LYS A 34 -1.54 17.57 2.61
C LYS A 34 -0.74 18.68 3.31
N PRO A 35 0.54 18.51 3.65
CA PRO A 35 1.37 19.63 4.05
C PRO A 35 1.71 20.48 2.82
N ALA A 36 1.39 21.78 2.93
CA ALA A 36 1.71 22.80 1.95
C ALA A 36 3.22 22.93 1.79
N GLY A 37 3.69 22.76 0.54
CA GLY A 37 5.04 23.10 0.14
C GLY A 37 5.22 24.62 0.17
N ALA A 38 6.30 25.04 0.82
CA ALA A 38 6.82 26.39 0.72
C ALA A 38 7.43 26.58 -0.68
N SER A 39 6.88 27.49 -1.47
CA SER A 39 7.66 28.23 -2.47
C SER A 39 7.06 29.61 -2.68
N ARG A 40 7.93 30.60 -2.44
CA ARG A 40 7.75 32.03 -2.58
C ARG A 40 7.89 32.43 -4.06
N GLN A 41 7.10 33.43 -4.45
CA GLN A 41 7.43 34.51 -5.39
C GLN A 41 7.64 34.18 -6.89
N ARG A 42 6.69 34.59 -7.74
CA ARG A 42 6.91 35.74 -8.66
C ARG A 42 5.60 36.24 -9.26
N ALA A 43 5.41 37.56 -9.18
CA ALA A 43 4.33 38.29 -9.80
C ALA A 43 4.55 38.44 -11.31
N THR A 44 3.50 38.28 -12.11
CA THR A 44 3.27 39.09 -13.33
C THR A 44 1.76 39.31 -13.49
N GLN A 45 1.46 40.52 -13.94
CA GLN A 45 0.16 41.19 -13.95
C GLN A 45 -0.73 40.67 -15.08
N GLN A 46 -2.00 40.37 -14.79
CA GLN A 46 -3.08 40.43 -15.77
C GLN A 46 -4.34 41.05 -15.14
N PRO A 47 -5.05 41.93 -15.87
CA PRO A 47 -6.18 42.69 -15.34
C PRO A 47 -7.40 41.82 -15.06
N PRO A 48 -8.24 42.15 -14.06
CA PRO A 48 -9.40 41.34 -13.70
C PRO A 48 -10.52 41.48 -14.77
N PRO A 49 -11.11 40.36 -15.24
CA PRO A 49 -12.33 40.45 -16.03
C PRO A 49 -13.49 40.95 -15.17
N ALA A 50 -14.36 41.74 -15.80
CA ALA A 50 -15.47 42.48 -15.22
C ALA A 50 -16.39 41.63 -14.31
N LYS A 51 -16.87 42.26 -13.24
CA LYS A 51 -17.77 41.69 -12.23
C LYS A 51 -19.08 41.22 -12.90
N SER A 52 -19.25 39.91 -13.09
CA SER A 52 -20.56 39.33 -13.36
C SER A 52 -21.40 39.43 -12.09
N THR A 53 -22.43 40.27 -12.09
CA THR A 53 -23.47 40.30 -11.08
C THR A 53 -24.18 38.94 -11.07
N ARG A 54 -23.90 38.12 -10.05
CA ARG A 54 -24.62 36.86 -9.84
C ARG A 54 -26.07 37.21 -9.51
N GLN A 55 -26.98 37.00 -10.47
CA GLN A 55 -28.40 37.07 -10.18
C GLN A 55 -28.77 35.91 -9.24
N ARG A 56 -29.54 36.24 -8.19
CA ARG A 56 -30.00 35.26 -7.22
C ARG A 56 -31.05 34.38 -7.92
N PRO A 57 -31.05 33.05 -7.70
CA PRO A 57 -32.08 32.20 -8.26
C PRO A 57 -33.45 32.57 -7.65
N GLU A 58 -34.38 32.98 -8.50
CA GLU A 58 -35.80 33.07 -8.16
C GLU A 58 -36.36 31.65 -8.01
N TYR A 59 -36.83 31.31 -6.81
CA TYR A 59 -37.52 30.04 -6.58
C TYR A 59 -38.94 30.17 -7.10
N SER A 60 -39.19 29.64 -8.30
CA SER A 60 -40.55 29.34 -8.75
C SER A 60 -41.17 28.32 -7.80
N ASN A 61 -42.24 28.73 -7.12
CA ASN A 61 -43.02 27.92 -6.17
C ASN A 61 -43.65 26.74 -6.90
N SER A 62 -42.86 25.66 -7.04
CA SER A 62 -43.25 24.41 -7.71
C SER A 62 -44.03 23.53 -6.73
N ARG A 63 -45.09 24.07 -6.14
CA ARG A 63 -46.12 23.29 -5.42
C ARG A 63 -47.13 22.76 -6.44
N SER A 64 -46.64 22.03 -7.42
CA SER A 64 -47.47 21.19 -8.28
C SER A 64 -47.82 19.94 -7.50
N GLU A 65 -49.09 19.82 -7.17
CA GLU A 65 -49.67 18.65 -6.51
C GLU A 65 -49.34 17.39 -7.33
N ARG A 66 -48.72 16.41 -6.66
CA ARG A 66 -48.42 15.10 -7.24
C ARG A 66 -49.74 14.39 -7.52
N LEU A 67 -50.15 14.34 -8.79
CA LEU A 67 -51.17 13.41 -9.25
C LEU A 67 -50.64 11.98 -9.03
N VAL A 68 -51.25 11.26 -8.09
CA VAL A 68 -50.98 9.84 -7.86
C VAL A 68 -51.52 9.09 -9.07
N ARG A 69 -50.63 8.54 -9.90
CA ARG A 69 -51.01 7.53 -10.89
C ARG A 69 -51.32 6.23 -10.14
N PRO A 70 -52.47 5.57 -10.37
CA PRO A 70 -52.66 4.20 -9.91
C PRO A 70 -51.67 3.32 -10.68
N VAL A 71 -50.67 2.80 -9.99
CA VAL A 71 -49.81 1.73 -10.50
C VAL A 71 -50.55 0.45 -10.16
N GLU A 72 -50.97 -0.30 -11.17
CA GLU A 72 -51.40 -1.69 -10.98
C GLU A 72 -50.19 -2.47 -10.46
N GLU A 73 -50.17 -2.74 -9.16
CA GLU A 73 -49.17 -3.59 -8.54
C GLU A 73 -49.44 -5.04 -8.97
N GLU A 74 -48.83 -5.44 -10.09
CA GLU A 74 -48.62 -6.86 -10.38
C GLU A 74 -47.72 -7.41 -9.28
N ILE A 75 -48.33 -8.14 -8.34
CA ILE A 75 -47.62 -8.80 -7.23
C ILE A 75 -46.72 -9.86 -7.87
N VAL A 76 -45.46 -9.51 -8.11
CA VAL A 76 -44.44 -10.45 -8.55
C VAL A 76 -44.17 -11.41 -7.39
N VAL A 77 -44.79 -12.59 -7.45
CA VAL A 77 -44.49 -13.69 -6.53
C VAL A 77 -43.08 -14.17 -6.87
N ALA A 78 -42.13 -13.91 -5.97
CA ALA A 78 -40.76 -14.39 -6.13
C ALA A 78 -40.73 -15.92 -6.00
N GLU A 79 -40.47 -16.59 -7.12
CA GLU A 79 -40.06 -17.99 -7.14
C GLU A 79 -38.75 -18.13 -6.34
N ILE A 80 -38.78 -18.94 -5.27
CA ILE A 80 -37.62 -19.18 -4.42
C ILE A 80 -36.67 -20.11 -5.19
N VAL A 81 -35.58 -19.54 -5.71
CA VAL A 81 -34.48 -20.30 -6.34
C VAL A 81 -33.66 -20.98 -5.23
N GLU A 82 -33.92 -22.25 -4.94
CA GLU A 82 -33.27 -23.03 -3.87
C GLU A 82 -31.80 -23.45 -4.16
N ASP A 83 -31.29 -23.24 -5.37
CA ASP A 83 -30.00 -23.80 -5.81
C ASP A 83 -28.75 -22.99 -5.40
N VAL A 84 -28.89 -21.73 -4.96
CA VAL A 84 -27.73 -20.85 -4.67
C VAL A 84 -27.02 -21.23 -3.35
N ASP A 85 -27.75 -21.81 -2.40
CA ASP A 85 -27.21 -22.16 -1.09
C ASP A 85 -26.26 -23.37 -1.14
N SER A 86 -26.45 -24.29 -2.09
CA SER A 86 -25.62 -25.49 -2.25
C SER A 86 -24.19 -25.14 -2.69
N GLU A 87 -24.03 -24.23 -3.66
CA GLU A 87 -22.71 -23.78 -4.11
C GLU A 87 -21.98 -22.96 -3.05
N TRP A 88 -22.72 -22.14 -2.30
CA TRP A 88 -22.15 -21.33 -1.23
C TRP A 88 -21.59 -22.19 -0.09
N GLN A 89 -22.29 -23.26 0.27
CA GLN A 89 -21.81 -24.23 1.26
C GLN A 89 -20.56 -24.97 0.77
N GLN A 90 -20.51 -25.39 -0.49
CA GLN A 90 -19.33 -26.01 -1.08
C GLN A 90 -18.13 -25.06 -1.08
N ARG A 91 -18.35 -23.78 -1.43
CA ARG A 91 -17.31 -22.75 -1.39
C ARG A 91 -16.78 -22.54 0.03
N ARG A 92 -17.66 -22.55 1.03
CA ARG A 92 -17.27 -22.40 2.44
C ARG A 92 -16.40 -23.56 2.93
N ARG A 93 -16.74 -24.80 2.56
CA ARG A 93 -15.93 -26.00 2.84
C ARG A 93 -14.54 -25.91 2.19
N ARG A 94 -14.48 -25.53 0.91
CA ARG A 94 -13.20 -25.33 0.18
C ARG A 94 -12.32 -24.27 0.84
N ILE A 95 -12.91 -23.15 1.28
CA ILE A 95 -12.17 -22.08 1.98
C ILE A 95 -11.61 -22.58 3.31
N GLU A 96 -12.40 -23.35 4.07
CA GLU A 96 -11.95 -23.90 5.35
C GLU A 96 -10.81 -24.90 5.18
N GLU A 97 -10.92 -25.80 4.19
CA GLU A 97 -9.86 -26.75 3.83
C GLU A 97 -8.58 -26.03 3.38
N ALA A 98 -8.70 -25.02 2.51
CA ALA A 98 -7.57 -24.22 2.06
C ALA A 98 -6.90 -23.48 3.23
N LYS A 99 -7.68 -22.96 4.19
CA LYS A 99 -7.14 -22.30 5.40
C LYS A 99 -6.39 -23.29 6.29
N ARG A 100 -6.88 -24.53 6.41
CA ARG A 100 -6.22 -25.59 7.17
C ARG A 100 -4.89 -26.00 6.52
N ALA A 101 -4.88 -26.18 5.20
CA ALA A 101 -3.67 -26.49 4.43
C ALA A 101 -2.63 -25.37 4.51
N ALA A 102 -3.05 -24.11 4.36
CA ALA A 102 -2.17 -22.94 4.48
C ALA A 102 -1.52 -22.85 5.87
N LYS A 103 -2.28 -23.13 6.94
CA LYS A 103 -1.76 -23.14 8.31
C LYS A 103 -0.71 -24.24 8.51
N GLN A 104 -0.92 -25.42 7.93
CA GLN A 104 0.06 -26.52 7.97
C GLN A 104 1.33 -26.16 7.21
N ALA A 105 1.20 -25.63 5.99
CA ALA A 105 2.33 -25.19 5.18
C ALA A 105 3.15 -24.10 5.90
N GLN A 106 2.48 -23.12 6.52
CA GLN A 106 3.18 -22.09 7.33
C GLN A 106 3.92 -22.69 8.52
N ALA A 107 3.35 -23.69 9.20
CA ALA A 107 4.01 -24.36 10.31
C ALA A 107 5.25 -25.14 9.85
N GLU A 108 5.19 -25.78 8.68
CA GLU A 108 6.32 -26.49 8.09
C GLU A 108 7.43 -25.52 7.64
N VAL A 109 7.07 -24.42 6.97
CA VAL A 109 8.01 -23.35 6.60
C VAL A 109 8.66 -22.78 7.86
N GLY A 110 7.89 -22.49 8.90
CA GLY A 110 8.42 -22.02 10.19
C GLY A 110 9.41 -23.00 10.83
N ARG A 111 9.15 -24.32 10.73
CA ARG A 111 10.08 -25.37 11.16
C ARG A 111 11.34 -25.43 10.31
N GLN A 112 11.26 -25.19 9.01
CA GLN A 112 12.43 -25.14 8.13
C GLN A 112 13.28 -23.90 8.40
N VAL A 113 12.64 -22.74 8.59
CA VAL A 113 13.33 -21.48 8.93
C VAL A 113 14.04 -21.58 10.28
N SER A 114 13.41 -22.19 11.29
CA SER A 114 14.08 -22.39 12.58
C SER A 114 15.23 -23.39 12.52
N LYS A 115 15.14 -24.44 11.69
CA LYS A 115 16.27 -25.34 11.39
C LYS A 115 17.42 -24.62 10.71
N LEU A 116 17.12 -23.76 9.72
CA LEU A 116 18.13 -22.95 9.03
C LEU A 116 18.79 -21.95 9.99
N LYS A 117 18.00 -21.27 10.84
CA LYS A 117 18.51 -20.32 11.84
C LYS A 117 19.39 -20.99 12.89
N LYS A 118 19.05 -22.21 13.32
CA LYS A 118 19.88 -22.99 14.25
C LYS A 118 21.17 -23.48 13.61
N LYS A 119 21.16 -23.75 12.29
CA LYS A 119 22.35 -24.13 11.53
C LYS A 119 23.24 -22.93 11.16
N SER A 120 22.70 -21.71 11.14
CA SER A 120 23.44 -20.48 10.85
C SER A 120 24.10 -19.83 12.07
N THR A 121 23.92 -20.37 13.29
CA THR A 121 24.58 -19.83 14.51
C THR A 121 26.09 -20.12 14.57
N ASP A 122 26.61 -21.04 13.76
CA ASP A 122 28.06 -21.32 13.64
C ASP A 122 28.75 -20.64 12.45
N GLN A 123 28.03 -19.84 11.66
CA GLN A 123 28.66 -19.02 10.62
C GLN A 123 28.86 -17.61 11.17
N THR A 124 30.10 -17.35 11.58
CA THR A 124 30.65 -16.00 11.69
C THR A 124 30.23 -15.18 10.45
N PRO A 125 29.80 -13.92 10.62
CA PRO A 125 29.48 -13.06 9.50
C PRO A 125 30.76 -12.89 8.68
N VAL A 126 30.81 -13.56 7.53
CA VAL A 126 31.86 -13.32 6.54
C VAL A 126 31.74 -11.84 6.18
N PRO A 127 32.79 -11.03 6.35
CA PRO A 127 32.75 -9.65 5.94
C PRO A 127 32.36 -9.65 4.46
N VAL A 128 31.37 -8.83 4.11
CA VAL A 128 31.18 -8.38 2.73
C VAL A 128 32.49 -7.69 2.34
N SER A 129 33.43 -8.48 1.83
CA SER A 129 34.63 -7.97 1.19
C SER A 129 34.16 -6.97 0.15
N PRO A 130 34.78 -5.79 0.08
CA PRO A 130 34.49 -4.83 -0.97
C PRO A 130 34.82 -5.51 -2.31
N LEU A 131 33.81 -5.95 -3.06
CA LEU A 131 34.00 -6.49 -4.39
C LEU A 131 34.39 -5.33 -5.30
N GLY A 132 35.65 -5.35 -5.71
CA GLY A 132 36.26 -4.44 -6.66
C GLY A 132 37.53 -5.07 -7.17
N THR A 133 37.47 -6.32 -7.61
CA THR A 133 38.61 -7.10 -8.13
C THR A 133 39.03 -6.64 -9.54
N GLY A 134 38.42 -5.57 -10.05
CA GLY A 134 38.65 -5.02 -11.40
C GLY A 134 38.04 -5.85 -12.53
N HIS A 135 37.50 -7.03 -12.23
CA HIS A 135 36.95 -7.98 -13.20
C HIS A 135 35.45 -8.11 -13.00
N ALA A 136 34.71 -7.11 -13.48
CA ALA A 136 33.27 -7.00 -13.24
C ALA A 136 32.46 -8.22 -13.73
N ILE A 137 32.93 -8.90 -14.77
CA ILE A 137 32.29 -10.10 -15.33
C ILE A 137 32.42 -11.28 -14.35
N ASP A 138 33.63 -11.51 -13.83
CA ASP A 138 33.87 -12.61 -12.89
C ASP A 138 33.17 -12.36 -11.55
N ASP A 139 33.12 -11.10 -11.10
CA ASP A 139 32.35 -10.70 -9.92
C ASP A 139 30.84 -10.92 -10.13
N LEU A 140 30.31 -10.65 -11.32
CA LEU A 140 28.92 -10.94 -11.68
C LEU A 140 28.64 -12.45 -11.73
N LEU A 141 29.53 -13.23 -12.34
CA LEU A 141 29.40 -14.70 -12.40
C LEU A 141 29.43 -15.32 -11.00
N ASN A 142 30.37 -14.87 -10.17
CA ASN A 142 30.45 -15.28 -8.77
C ASN A 142 29.21 -14.87 -7.97
N LEU A 143 28.63 -13.71 -8.27
CA LEU A 143 27.37 -13.27 -7.68
C LEU A 143 26.22 -14.18 -8.13
N ILE A 144 26.07 -14.45 -9.43
CA ILE A 144 24.98 -15.30 -9.96
C ILE A 144 25.04 -16.73 -9.41
N HIS A 145 26.22 -17.29 -9.21
CA HIS A 145 26.40 -18.64 -8.64
C HIS A 145 26.09 -18.74 -7.14
N ARG A 146 25.96 -17.62 -6.41
CA ARG A 146 25.57 -17.62 -5.00
C ARG A 146 24.05 -17.82 -4.85
N PRO A 147 23.59 -18.54 -3.81
CA PRO A 147 22.16 -18.64 -3.52
C PRO A 147 21.56 -17.25 -3.25
N GLY A 148 20.57 -16.86 -4.06
CA GLY A 148 19.96 -15.52 -4.02
C GLY A 148 20.70 -14.45 -4.84
N GLY A 149 21.83 -14.78 -5.44
CA GLY A 149 22.61 -13.86 -6.27
C GLY A 149 21.91 -13.43 -7.55
N MET A 150 21.10 -14.30 -8.15
CA MET A 150 20.25 -13.93 -9.28
C MET A 150 19.24 -12.83 -8.92
N GLN A 151 18.68 -12.84 -7.70
CA GLN A 151 17.78 -11.77 -7.25
C GLN A 151 18.52 -10.44 -7.12
N GLN A 152 19.76 -10.48 -6.61
CA GLN A 152 20.62 -9.31 -6.53
C GLN A 152 20.99 -8.78 -7.93
N ALA A 153 21.29 -9.67 -8.89
CA ALA A 153 21.57 -9.29 -10.28
C ALA A 153 20.36 -8.63 -10.95
N ILE A 154 19.15 -9.17 -10.75
CA ILE A 154 17.89 -8.59 -11.25
C ILE A 154 17.66 -7.20 -10.63
N LEU A 155 17.85 -7.06 -9.32
CA LEU A 155 17.71 -5.78 -8.62
C LEU A 155 18.71 -4.73 -9.15
N LEU A 156 19.98 -5.12 -9.33
CA LEU A 156 21.01 -4.24 -9.88
C LEU A 156 20.62 -3.76 -11.29
N ARG A 157 20.13 -4.67 -12.13
CA ARG A 157 19.60 -4.30 -13.44
C ARG A 157 18.44 -3.31 -13.31
N GLU A 158 17.48 -3.56 -12.43
CA GLU A 158 16.33 -2.67 -12.24
C GLU A 158 16.74 -1.27 -11.78
N ILE A 159 17.78 -1.15 -10.94
CA ILE A 159 18.31 0.14 -10.49
C ILE A 159 18.99 0.89 -11.64
N LEU A 160 19.75 0.18 -12.47
CA LEU A 160 20.47 0.77 -13.60
C LEU A 160 19.53 1.13 -14.77
N ASP A 161 18.50 0.32 -15.02
CA ASP A 161 17.50 0.53 -16.07
C ASP A 161 16.36 1.49 -15.65
N ARG A 162 16.46 2.15 -14.48
CA ARG A 162 15.39 3.07 -14.04
C ARG A 162 15.20 4.20 -15.05
N PRO A 163 13.98 4.45 -15.55
CA PRO A 163 13.74 5.46 -16.56
C PRO A 163 14.09 6.84 -16.02
N GLU A 164 15.07 7.48 -16.65
CA GLU A 164 15.55 8.82 -16.31
C GLU A 164 14.47 9.90 -16.49
N HIS A 165 13.41 9.62 -17.25
CA HIS A 165 12.31 10.56 -17.48
C HIS A 165 11.35 10.76 -16.30
N ARG A 166 11.67 10.23 -15.11
CA ARG A 166 10.84 10.39 -13.90
C ARG A 166 11.39 11.39 -12.87
N TRP A 167 12.54 12.01 -13.14
CA TRP A 167 13.10 13.12 -12.36
C TRP A 167 13.13 14.41 -13.18
#